data_AF-A0A971SY67-F1
#
_entry.id   AF-A0A971SY67-F1
#
_cell.length_a   1.000
_cell.length_b   1.000
_cell.length_c   1.000
_cell.angle_alpha   90.00
_cell.angle_beta   90.00
_cell.angle_gamma   90.00
#
_symmetry.space_group_name_H-M   'P 1'
#
loop_
_entity.id
_entity.type
_entity.pdbx_description
1 polymer ?
#
loop_
_entity_poly.entity_id
_entity_poly.type
_entity_poly.pdbx_seq_one_letter_code
_entity_poly.pdbx_strand_id
1 'polypeptide(L)'
;MNHFQYDFLLCAPPNGKDIETAERLAVSIQKYKLPRGAFSTVQGAGYTRICSFCGDVWDDALRQNLDDSRFLVVVCTPRTHGSAVIARMLEYFAGLGRKANIIAVLAEGEPVEAFPPFFIEEKEVPHMLPDGSIEMQTETIEPVASDLRAQSPGEARRRLAYETVRIVAALVGIHPDVLERRHEKRRKRRMVTLLATVGTLALVVAAVFGYFGVKARQEGAIATRQAQLGAEMATRIFTQLPGHFAHLPDAAAIVDSALLGSLDTLLAGEGAGLELIDLGTVLAVANTDSDATVVHKGALWRRAGNPQNALALYEQGFTAAGLDDSLLSPFLADMEALTATGQNPAGYLYYLFRDDADSSLQAGDMLIALNGQSFDTAQRYQTLLNNALPDAVLQVRILRRDNTGGFTVYTEEVPRDALAALPVMGV
;
A
#
# COMPACT_ATOMS: atom_id res chain seq x y z
N MET A 1 61.39 -13.84 16.11
CA MET A 1 60.16 -14.26 15.41
C MET A 1 60.29 -13.80 13.97
N ASN A 2 60.34 -14.72 13.01
CA ASN A 2 60.49 -14.34 11.60
C ASN A 2 59.27 -13.54 11.16
N HIS A 3 59.49 -12.28 10.79
CA HIS A 3 58.43 -11.40 10.33
C HIS A 3 58.22 -11.67 8.83
N PHE A 4 57.26 -12.53 8.50
CA PHE A 4 56.89 -12.76 7.10
C PHE A 4 56.21 -11.51 6.50
N GLN A 5 56.60 -11.15 5.27
CA GLN A 5 55.95 -10.08 4.52
C GLN A 5 54.53 -10.47 4.12
N TYR A 6 54.33 -11.74 3.74
CA TYR A 6 53.06 -12.31 3.33
C TYR A 6 52.59 -13.40 4.28
N ASP A 7 51.28 -13.46 4.52
CA ASP A 7 50.67 -14.52 5.32
C ASP A 7 50.60 -15.83 4.52
N PHE A 8 50.40 -15.74 3.21
CA PHE A 8 50.52 -16.85 2.28
C PHE A 8 50.83 -16.41 0.85
N LEU A 9 51.50 -17.29 0.12
CA LEU A 9 51.63 -17.23 -1.33
C LEU A 9 50.54 -18.10 -1.96
N LEU A 10 49.73 -17.54 -2.84
CA LEU A 10 48.72 -18.26 -3.62
C LEU A 10 49.26 -18.50 -5.03
N CYS A 11 49.43 -19.77 -5.41
CA CYS A 11 49.85 -20.11 -6.76
C CYS A 11 48.80 -20.89 -7.55
N ALA A 12 48.77 -20.60 -8.84
CA ALA A 12 47.93 -21.28 -9.82
C ALA A 12 48.68 -21.41 -11.16
N PRO A 13 48.39 -22.44 -11.98
CA PRO A 13 48.93 -22.51 -13.34
C PRO A 13 48.55 -21.25 -14.18
N PRO A 14 49.36 -20.86 -15.19
CA PRO A 14 49.11 -19.71 -16.06
C PRO A 14 47.97 -20.00 -17.07
N ASN A 15 46.78 -20.31 -16.57
CA ASN A 15 45.58 -20.56 -17.36
C ASN A 15 44.45 -19.63 -16.89
N GLY A 16 43.67 -19.09 -17.82
CA GLY A 16 42.63 -18.12 -17.49
C GLY A 16 41.63 -18.59 -16.43
N LYS A 17 41.21 -19.87 -16.46
CA LYS A 17 40.27 -20.43 -15.47
C LYS A 17 40.93 -20.62 -14.10
N ASP A 18 42.19 -21.04 -14.08
CA ASP A 18 42.94 -21.28 -12.84
C ASP A 18 43.25 -19.96 -12.14
N ILE A 19 43.63 -18.94 -12.92
CA ILE A 19 43.85 -17.57 -12.45
C ILE A 19 42.55 -17.00 -11.87
N GLU A 20 41.42 -17.11 -12.59
CA GLU A 20 40.13 -16.64 -12.09
C GLU A 20 39.74 -17.34 -10.78
N THR A 21 40.01 -18.65 -10.68
CA THR A 21 39.73 -19.42 -9.46
C THR A 21 40.59 -18.95 -8.30
N ALA A 22 41.89 -18.70 -8.53
CA ALA A 22 42.81 -18.15 -7.54
C ALA A 22 42.38 -16.76 -7.07
N GLU A 23 42.01 -15.87 -7.99
CA GLU A 23 41.52 -14.52 -7.66
C GLU A 23 40.23 -14.57 -6.83
N ARG A 24 39.27 -15.42 -7.23
CA ARG A 24 38.02 -15.61 -6.47
C ARG A 24 38.28 -16.13 -5.07
N LEU A 25 39.23 -17.04 -4.91
CA LEU A 25 39.65 -17.56 -3.61
C LEU A 25 40.32 -16.46 -2.76
N ALA A 26 41.27 -15.71 -3.33
CA ALA A 26 41.94 -14.60 -2.66
C ALA A 26 40.95 -13.54 -2.16
N VAL A 27 40.01 -13.13 -3.03
CA VAL A 27 38.95 -12.17 -2.69
C VAL A 27 38.04 -12.72 -1.59
N SER A 28 37.69 -14.01 -1.63
CA SER A 28 36.87 -14.65 -0.60
C SER A 28 37.57 -14.64 0.76
N ILE A 29 38.87 -15.00 0.80
CA ILE A 29 39.70 -14.99 2.01
C ILE A 29 39.82 -13.57 2.59
N GLN A 30 40.10 -12.56 1.76
CA GLN A 30 40.22 -11.18 2.21
C GLN A 30 38.90 -10.62 2.78
N LYS A 31 37.75 -10.98 2.18
CA LYS A 31 36.43 -10.53 2.65
C LYS A 31 35.98 -11.24 3.93
N TYR A 32 36.57 -12.39 4.25
CA TYR A 32 36.17 -13.18 5.40
C TYR A 32 36.56 -12.49 6.72
N LYS A 33 35.57 -12.25 7.59
CA LYS A 33 35.78 -11.63 8.90
C LYS A 33 35.82 -12.68 10.01
N LEU A 34 36.95 -12.80 10.69
CA LEU A 34 37.07 -13.74 11.81
C LEU A 34 36.09 -13.39 12.96
N PRO A 35 35.50 -14.39 13.63
CA PRO A 35 34.71 -14.18 14.83
C PRO A 35 35.55 -13.64 16.00
N ARG A 36 35.05 -12.61 16.70
CA ARG A 36 35.65 -12.08 17.94
C ARG A 36 35.82 -13.16 19.00
N GLY A 37 37.00 -13.26 19.62
CA GLY A 37 37.30 -14.21 20.70
C GLY A 37 37.62 -15.64 20.26
N ALA A 38 37.92 -15.88 18.99
CA ALA A 38 38.61 -17.12 18.56
C ALA A 38 40.14 -17.03 18.77
N PHE A 39 40.63 -15.88 19.22
CA PHE A 39 42.03 -15.60 19.48
C PHE A 39 42.33 -15.65 20.97
N SER A 40 43.07 -16.68 21.40
CA SER A 40 43.84 -16.62 22.65
C SER A 40 45.24 -17.21 22.55
N THR A 41 45.69 -17.74 21.39
CA THR A 41 46.96 -18.52 21.39
C THR A 41 47.96 -18.21 20.27
N VAL A 42 47.67 -17.37 19.26
CA VAL A 42 48.72 -16.87 18.35
C VAL A 42 48.59 -15.36 18.18
N GLN A 43 49.23 -14.61 19.08
CA GLN A 43 49.41 -13.16 18.94
C GLN A 43 50.19 -12.90 17.63
N GLY A 44 49.52 -12.31 16.64
CA GLY A 44 50.18 -11.74 15.45
C GLY A 44 50.07 -12.51 14.13
N ALA A 45 49.36 -13.65 14.07
CA ALA A 45 49.17 -14.36 12.80
C ALA A 45 48.06 -13.71 11.93
N GLY A 46 48.47 -12.85 10.99
CA GLY A 46 47.60 -12.37 9.91
C GLY A 46 47.25 -13.49 8.92
N TYR A 47 46.20 -13.30 8.13
CA TYR A 47 45.78 -14.22 7.06
C TYR A 47 45.33 -13.49 5.78
N THR A 48 45.58 -12.17 5.69
CA THR A 48 45.03 -11.31 4.63
C THR A 48 46.10 -10.72 3.72
N ARG A 49 47.39 -10.80 4.08
CA ARG A 49 48.50 -10.37 3.22
C ARG A 49 48.83 -11.50 2.24
N ILE A 50 48.45 -11.33 0.99
CA ILE A 50 48.55 -12.36 -0.06
C ILE A 50 49.62 -11.94 -1.07
N CYS A 51 50.51 -12.86 -1.42
CA CYS A 51 51.32 -12.79 -2.63
C CYS A 51 50.71 -13.75 -3.67
N SER A 52 50.39 -13.28 -4.87
CA SER A 52 49.84 -14.14 -5.93
C SER A 52 50.89 -14.44 -6.99
N PHE A 53 51.01 -15.69 -7.39
CA PHE A 53 51.91 -16.13 -8.46
C PHE A 53 51.16 -17.01 -9.48
N CYS A 54 51.11 -16.56 -10.72
CA CYS A 54 50.42 -17.27 -11.81
C CYS A 54 51.33 -17.49 -13.03
N GLY A 55 52.64 -17.69 -12.81
CA GLY A 55 53.64 -17.85 -13.88
C GLY A 55 54.14 -19.29 -14.02
N ASP A 56 54.96 -19.50 -15.06
CA ASP A 56 55.66 -20.75 -15.40
C ASP A 56 57.19 -20.60 -15.37
N VAL A 57 57.70 -19.52 -14.79
CA VAL A 57 59.14 -19.24 -14.71
C VAL A 57 59.62 -19.39 -13.27
N TRP A 58 60.73 -20.12 -13.09
CA TRP A 58 61.43 -20.23 -11.81
C TRP A 58 62.59 -19.23 -11.76
N ASP A 59 62.39 -18.08 -11.13
CA ASP A 59 63.36 -17.00 -10.97
C ASP A 59 63.68 -16.68 -9.50
N ASP A 60 64.62 -15.76 -9.27
CA ASP A 60 65.00 -15.37 -7.91
C ASP A 60 63.91 -14.56 -7.19
N ALA A 61 63.05 -13.85 -7.94
CA ALA A 61 61.91 -13.13 -7.37
C ALA A 61 60.87 -14.09 -6.76
N LEU A 62 60.58 -15.20 -7.43
CA LEU A 62 59.69 -16.25 -6.91
C LEU A 62 60.27 -16.90 -5.66
N ARG A 63 61.59 -17.17 -5.62
CA ARG A 63 62.26 -17.71 -4.43
C ARG A 63 62.12 -16.75 -3.25
N GLN A 64 62.36 -15.46 -3.47
CA GLN A 64 62.20 -14.45 -2.45
C GLN A 64 60.75 -14.37 -1.94
N ASN A 65 59.76 -14.41 -2.85
CA ASN A 65 58.35 -14.46 -2.47
C ASN A 65 58.01 -15.70 -1.61
N LEU A 66 58.63 -16.86 -1.88
CA LEU A 66 58.47 -18.07 -1.07
C LEU A 66 59.11 -17.93 0.32
N ASP A 67 60.32 -17.36 0.40
CA ASP A 67 61.01 -17.09 1.67
C ASP A 67 60.18 -16.17 2.58
N ASP A 68 59.61 -15.12 1.99
CA ASP A 68 58.83 -14.07 2.63
C ASP A 68 57.38 -14.47 2.97
N SER A 69 56.98 -15.70 2.60
CA SER A 69 55.62 -16.22 2.80
C SER A 69 55.56 -17.29 3.90
N ARG A 70 54.58 -17.16 4.81
CA ARG A 70 54.39 -18.12 5.91
C ARG A 70 53.76 -19.44 5.47
N PHE A 71 52.82 -19.38 4.52
CA PHE A 71 52.11 -20.53 3.94
C PHE A 71 52.21 -20.51 2.41
N LEU A 72 52.05 -21.68 1.80
CA LEU A 72 51.90 -21.86 0.36
C LEU A 72 50.53 -22.48 0.08
N VAL A 73 49.68 -21.79 -0.68
CA VAL A 73 48.37 -22.28 -1.10
C VAL A 73 48.45 -22.58 -2.60
N VAL A 74 48.22 -23.83 -2.99
CA VAL A 74 48.34 -24.30 -4.37
C VAL A 74 46.98 -24.63 -4.94
N VAL A 75 46.59 -23.95 -6.01
CA VAL A 75 45.41 -24.32 -6.80
C VAL A 75 45.78 -25.52 -7.68
N CYS A 76 45.15 -26.65 -7.41
CA CYS A 76 45.36 -27.92 -8.06
C CYS A 76 44.29 -28.17 -9.12
N THR A 77 44.75 -28.25 -10.36
CA THR A 77 44.00 -28.72 -11.53
C THR A 77 44.86 -29.76 -12.27
N PRO A 78 44.36 -30.46 -13.30
CA PRO A 78 45.20 -31.41 -14.06
C PRO A 78 46.48 -30.79 -14.64
N ARG A 79 46.50 -29.46 -14.83
CA ARG A 79 47.68 -28.70 -15.27
C ARG A 79 48.74 -28.54 -14.18
N THR A 80 48.33 -28.56 -12.91
CA THR A 80 49.21 -28.47 -11.74
C THR A 80 50.07 -29.74 -11.60
N HIS A 81 49.49 -30.91 -11.82
CA HIS A 81 50.17 -32.21 -11.68
C HIS A 81 51.48 -32.30 -12.49
N GLY A 82 51.48 -31.81 -13.73
CA GLY A 82 52.64 -31.84 -14.63
C GLY A 82 53.56 -30.62 -14.58
N SER A 83 53.30 -29.63 -13.70
CA SER A 83 54.05 -28.37 -13.72
C SER A 83 55.40 -28.48 -12.99
N ALA A 84 56.49 -28.40 -13.76
CA ALA A 84 57.85 -28.43 -13.21
C ALA A 84 58.14 -27.27 -12.24
N VAL A 85 57.55 -26.10 -12.48
CA VAL A 85 57.72 -24.92 -11.62
C VAL A 85 57.02 -25.14 -10.28
N ILE A 86 55.79 -25.65 -10.29
CA ILE A 86 55.04 -25.92 -9.06
C ILE A 86 55.72 -27.04 -8.26
N ALA A 87 56.17 -28.11 -8.92
CA ALA A 87 56.94 -29.15 -8.26
C ALA A 87 58.18 -28.57 -7.54
N ARG A 88 58.93 -27.69 -8.23
CA ARG A 88 60.11 -27.03 -7.66
C ARG A 88 59.76 -26.07 -6.52
N MET A 89 58.64 -25.36 -6.60
CA MET A 89 58.12 -24.52 -5.50
C MET A 89 57.81 -25.36 -4.26
N LEU A 90 57.14 -26.50 -4.43
CA LEU A 90 56.78 -27.41 -3.35
C LEU A 90 58.01 -27.97 -2.65
N GLU A 91 58.98 -28.48 -3.43
CA GLU A 91 60.25 -28.98 -2.91
C GLU A 91 61.04 -27.91 -2.16
N TYR A 92 61.14 -26.71 -2.75
CA TYR A 92 61.85 -25.59 -2.13
C TYR A 92 61.19 -25.17 -0.81
N PHE A 93 59.87 -24.96 -0.81
CA PHE A 93 59.14 -24.51 0.38
C PHE A 93 59.15 -25.58 1.49
N ALA A 94 59.10 -26.86 1.12
CA ALA A 94 59.30 -27.96 2.05
C ALA A 94 60.72 -27.98 2.62
N GLY A 95 61.73 -27.69 1.80
CA GLY A 95 63.14 -27.55 2.20
C GLY A 95 63.38 -26.42 3.21
N LEU A 96 62.52 -25.39 3.25
CA LEU A 96 62.52 -24.36 4.30
C LEU A 96 61.98 -24.86 5.66
N GLY A 97 61.65 -26.16 5.78
CA GLY A 97 61.03 -26.76 6.96
C GLY A 97 59.53 -26.47 7.07
N ARG A 98 58.88 -26.02 6.00
CA ARG A 98 57.48 -25.55 5.99
C ARG A 98 56.51 -26.48 5.24
N LYS A 99 56.84 -27.78 5.12
CA LYS A 99 55.98 -28.78 4.46
C LYS A 99 54.54 -28.79 5.04
N ALA A 100 54.39 -28.65 6.35
CA ALA A 100 53.08 -28.58 7.02
C ALA A 100 52.27 -27.30 6.73
N ASN A 101 52.90 -26.27 6.16
CA ASN A 101 52.25 -25.00 5.80
C ASN A 101 51.88 -24.94 4.30
N ILE A 102 51.83 -26.08 3.62
CA ILE A 102 51.38 -26.20 2.24
C ILE A 102 49.91 -26.64 2.26
N ILE A 103 49.04 -25.87 1.61
CA ILE A 103 47.60 -26.11 1.52
C ILE A 103 47.26 -26.39 0.05
N ALA A 104 46.79 -27.61 -0.23
CA ALA A 104 46.31 -27.99 -1.56
C ALA A 104 44.81 -27.62 -1.72
N VAL A 105 44.46 -27.02 -2.86
CA VAL A 105 43.10 -26.60 -3.18
C VAL A 105 42.68 -27.20 -4.52
N LEU A 106 41.85 -28.23 -4.50
CA LEU A 106 41.36 -28.91 -5.70
C LEU A 106 40.31 -28.03 -6.41
N ALA A 107 40.62 -27.55 -7.62
CA ALA A 107 39.75 -26.68 -8.40
C ALA A 107 39.12 -27.39 -9.62
N GLU A 108 39.81 -28.37 -10.20
CA GLU A 108 39.37 -29.13 -11.37
C GLU A 108 40.01 -30.53 -11.33
N GLY A 109 39.37 -31.53 -11.94
CA GLY A 109 39.87 -32.91 -12.02
C GLY A 109 39.66 -33.72 -10.74
N GLU A 110 40.13 -34.96 -10.74
CA GLU A 110 40.22 -35.78 -9.53
C GLU A 110 41.58 -35.58 -8.81
N PRO A 111 41.66 -35.81 -7.49
CA PRO A 111 42.91 -35.66 -6.73
C PRO A 111 44.13 -36.30 -7.39
N VAL A 112 44.00 -37.54 -7.86
CA VAL A 112 45.06 -38.32 -8.54
C VAL A 112 45.58 -37.61 -9.81
N GLU A 113 44.71 -36.91 -10.53
CA GLU A 113 45.06 -36.23 -11.78
C GLU A 113 45.55 -34.80 -11.56
N ALA A 114 45.13 -34.16 -10.47
CA ALA A 114 45.32 -32.73 -10.23
C ALA A 114 46.44 -32.42 -9.22
N PHE A 115 46.73 -33.34 -8.29
CA PHE A 115 47.76 -33.12 -7.27
C PHE A 115 49.14 -33.48 -7.79
N PRO A 116 50.14 -32.59 -7.67
CA PRO A 116 51.53 -32.95 -7.90
C PRO A 116 51.94 -34.20 -7.11
N PRO A 117 52.82 -35.06 -7.65
CA PRO A 117 53.32 -36.25 -6.96
C PRO A 117 53.87 -35.99 -5.55
N PHE A 118 54.35 -34.77 -5.29
CA PHE A 118 54.78 -34.30 -3.97
C PHE A 118 53.75 -34.52 -2.85
N PHE A 119 52.45 -34.46 -3.17
CA PHE A 119 51.37 -34.65 -2.21
C PHE A 119 50.96 -36.10 -2.02
N ILE A 120 51.38 -36.98 -2.92
CA ILE A 120 50.98 -38.38 -2.94
C ILE A 120 51.98 -39.17 -2.09
N GLU A 121 51.57 -39.61 -0.90
CA GLU A 121 52.38 -40.49 -0.06
C GLU A 121 51.88 -41.94 -0.21
N GLU A 122 52.74 -42.82 -0.72
CA GLU A 122 52.47 -44.26 -0.74
C GLU A 122 52.83 -44.87 0.61
N LYS A 123 51.87 -45.52 1.27
CA LYS A 123 52.08 -46.20 2.53
C LYS A 123 51.64 -47.65 2.43
N GLU A 124 52.50 -48.56 2.87
CA GLU A 124 52.10 -49.95 3.03
C GLU A 124 51.19 -50.09 4.25
N VAL A 125 49.98 -50.58 4.02
CA VAL A 125 48.98 -50.87 5.05
C VAL A 125 48.69 -52.37 5.05
N PRO A 126 48.65 -53.01 6.23
CA PRO A 126 48.34 -54.42 6.33
C PRO A 126 46.85 -54.66 6.02
N HIS A 127 46.59 -55.43 4.98
CA HIS A 127 45.27 -55.88 4.58
C HIS A 127 45.08 -57.35 4.96
N MET A 128 43.99 -57.68 5.65
CA MET A 128 43.71 -59.04 6.09
C MET A 128 42.86 -59.75 5.04
N LEU A 129 43.40 -60.82 4.45
CA LEU A 129 42.72 -61.64 3.46
C LEU A 129 41.66 -62.54 4.11
N PRO A 130 40.68 -63.05 3.33
CA PRO A 130 39.63 -63.93 3.85
C PRO A 130 40.13 -65.25 4.46
N ASP A 131 41.35 -65.66 4.14
CA ASP A 131 42.04 -66.83 4.68
C ASP A 131 42.81 -66.54 5.99
N GLY A 132 42.76 -65.30 6.49
CA GLY A 132 43.43 -64.85 7.71
C GLY A 132 44.90 -64.47 7.53
N SER A 133 45.44 -64.51 6.31
CA SER A 133 46.77 -64.00 6.01
C SER A 133 46.78 -62.46 5.92
N ILE A 134 47.94 -61.85 6.21
CA ILE A 134 48.13 -60.39 6.14
C ILE A 134 48.98 -60.09 4.91
N GLU A 135 48.39 -59.40 3.94
CA GLU A 135 49.07 -58.89 2.75
C GLU A 135 49.32 -57.39 2.93
N MET A 136 50.56 -56.96 2.68
CA MET A 136 50.89 -55.53 2.72
C MET A 136 50.45 -54.91 1.40
N GLN A 137 49.41 -54.08 1.42
CA GLN A 137 48.93 -53.36 0.24
C GLN A 137 49.42 -51.92 0.30
N THR A 138 50.01 -51.43 -0.78
CA THR A 138 50.39 -50.03 -0.91
C THR A 138 49.13 -49.20 -1.16
N GLU A 139 48.69 -48.43 -0.17
CA GLU A 139 47.62 -47.45 -0.33
C GLU A 139 48.20 -46.04 -0.51
N THR A 140 47.53 -45.28 -1.38
CA THR A 140 47.85 -43.88 -1.66
C THR A 140 47.18 -42.99 -0.63
N ILE A 141 47.95 -42.29 0.20
CA ILE A 141 47.44 -41.32 1.17
C ILE A 141 47.47 -39.93 0.54
N GLU A 142 46.29 -39.36 0.34
CA GLU A 142 46.11 -37.99 -0.15
C GLU A 142 46.13 -36.96 1.00
N PRO A 143 46.59 -35.72 0.75
CA PRO A 143 46.56 -34.67 1.76
C PRO A 143 45.13 -34.21 2.02
N VAL A 144 44.90 -33.63 3.21
CA VAL A 144 43.63 -32.93 3.51
C VAL A 144 43.55 -31.67 2.65
N ALA A 145 42.88 -31.78 1.49
CA ALA A 145 42.70 -30.69 0.55
C ALA A 145 41.36 -29.96 0.73
N SER A 146 41.32 -28.74 0.21
CA SER A 146 40.08 -27.95 0.08
C SER A 146 39.47 -28.15 -1.31
N ASP A 147 38.23 -28.63 -1.41
CA ASP A 147 37.60 -28.97 -2.71
C ASP A 147 36.65 -27.85 -3.19
N LEU A 148 37.07 -27.15 -4.24
CA LEU A 148 36.32 -26.06 -4.88
C LEU A 148 35.51 -26.50 -6.11
N ARG A 149 35.58 -27.77 -6.52
CA ARG A 149 34.85 -28.29 -7.70
C ARG A 149 33.35 -28.16 -7.46
N ALA A 150 32.59 -27.74 -8.47
CA ALA A 150 31.15 -27.62 -8.37
C ALA A 150 30.48 -27.80 -9.73
N GLN A 151 29.28 -28.38 -9.74
CA GLN A 151 28.53 -28.64 -10.97
C GLN A 151 27.61 -27.48 -11.38
N SER A 152 27.34 -26.55 -10.46
CA SER A 152 26.50 -25.37 -10.71
C SER A 152 27.09 -24.09 -10.12
N PRO A 153 26.77 -22.90 -10.68
CA PRO A 153 27.25 -21.63 -10.14
C PRO A 153 26.82 -21.37 -8.69
N GLY A 154 25.61 -21.80 -8.32
CA GLY A 154 25.09 -21.66 -6.96
C GLY A 154 25.83 -22.53 -5.94
N GLU A 155 26.16 -23.77 -6.33
CA GLU A 155 26.97 -24.68 -5.54
C GLU A 155 28.42 -24.18 -5.42
N ALA A 156 29.01 -23.68 -6.51
CA ALA A 156 30.35 -23.12 -6.52
C ALA A 156 30.53 -22.01 -5.48
N ARG A 157 29.54 -21.12 -5.36
CA ARG A 157 29.57 -20.03 -4.36
C ARG A 157 29.47 -20.55 -2.94
N ARG A 158 28.67 -21.60 -2.70
CA ARG A 158 28.53 -22.21 -1.36
C ARG A 158 29.81 -22.96 -0.97
N ARG A 159 30.35 -23.79 -1.87
CA ARG A 159 31.60 -24.52 -1.66
C ARG A 159 32.78 -23.57 -1.44
N LEU A 160 32.91 -22.53 -2.25
CA LEU A 160 33.94 -21.49 -2.05
C LEU A 160 33.84 -20.87 -0.66
N ALA A 161 32.64 -20.49 -0.20
CA ALA A 161 32.47 -19.91 1.13
C ALA A 161 32.79 -20.89 2.26
N TYR A 162 32.45 -22.17 2.09
CA TYR A 162 32.75 -23.24 3.04
C TYR A 162 34.26 -23.52 3.12
N GLU A 163 34.91 -23.77 1.99
CA GLU A 163 36.35 -24.04 1.93
C GLU A 163 37.19 -22.83 2.34
N THR A 164 36.72 -21.61 2.07
CA THR A 164 37.37 -20.39 2.60
C THR A 164 37.49 -20.44 4.12
N VAL A 165 36.47 -20.95 4.83
CA VAL A 165 36.52 -21.09 6.30
C VAL A 165 37.62 -22.06 6.71
N ARG A 166 37.73 -23.21 6.03
CA ARG A 166 38.73 -24.25 6.30
C ARG A 166 40.15 -23.75 6.05
N ILE A 167 40.38 -23.08 4.91
CA ILE A 167 41.68 -22.48 4.56
C ILE A 167 42.05 -21.39 5.57
N VAL A 168 41.12 -20.49 5.91
CA VAL A 168 41.39 -19.45 6.92
C VAL A 168 41.67 -20.07 8.30
N ALA A 169 40.99 -21.16 8.66
CA ALA A 169 41.26 -21.90 9.90
C ALA A 169 42.71 -22.41 9.93
N ALA A 170 43.17 -23.02 8.83
CA ALA A 170 44.53 -23.52 8.68
C ALA A 170 45.57 -22.38 8.75
N LEU A 171 45.34 -21.28 8.03
CA LEU A 171 46.24 -20.11 8.04
C LEU A 171 46.39 -19.49 9.45
N VAL A 172 45.31 -19.48 10.24
CA VAL A 172 45.33 -18.93 11.61
C VAL A 172 45.77 -19.97 12.65
N GLY A 173 45.81 -21.27 12.29
CA GLY A 173 46.21 -22.36 13.17
C GLY A 173 45.10 -22.83 14.12
N ILE A 174 43.85 -22.79 13.69
CA ILE A 174 42.66 -23.20 14.47
C ILE A 174 41.98 -24.38 13.78
N HIS A 175 41.41 -25.30 14.55
CA HIS A 175 40.63 -26.42 13.99
C HIS A 175 39.38 -25.91 13.23
N PRO A 176 39.10 -26.40 12.00
CA PRO A 176 38.00 -25.91 11.16
C PRO A 176 36.62 -25.87 11.85
N ASP A 177 36.27 -26.92 12.58
CA ASP A 177 34.99 -27.06 13.30
C ASP A 177 34.64 -25.89 14.24
N VAL A 178 35.66 -25.22 14.79
CA VAL A 178 35.45 -24.09 15.72
C VAL A 178 34.85 -22.88 14.99
N LEU A 179 35.26 -22.64 13.74
CA LEU A 179 34.75 -21.55 12.92
C LEU A 179 33.39 -21.89 12.31
N GLU A 180 33.19 -23.13 11.86
CA GLU A 180 31.93 -23.59 11.25
C GLU A 180 30.76 -23.55 12.23
N ARG A 181 30.91 -24.15 13.42
CA ARG A 181 29.88 -24.14 14.48
C ARG A 181 29.45 -22.72 14.85
N ARG A 182 30.34 -21.74 14.71
CA ARG A 182 30.06 -20.34 15.04
C ARG A 182 29.33 -19.60 13.92
N HIS A 183 29.61 -19.92 12.66
CA HIS A 183 28.84 -19.42 11.52
C HIS A 183 27.40 -19.93 11.53
N GLU A 184 27.20 -21.22 11.78
CA GLU A 184 25.87 -21.80 11.86
C GLU A 184 25.03 -21.16 12.97
N LYS A 185 25.62 -20.98 14.16
CA LYS A 185 24.94 -20.30 15.28
C LYS A 185 24.55 -18.86 14.91
N ARG A 186 25.39 -18.12 14.19
CA ARG A 186 25.08 -16.75 13.74
C ARG A 186 23.97 -16.73 12.70
N ARG A 187 24.00 -17.65 11.73
CA ARG A 187 22.97 -17.76 10.69
C ARG A 187 21.62 -18.09 11.31
N LYS A 188 21.57 -19.07 12.20
CA LYS A 188 20.34 -19.43 12.94
C LYS A 188 19.83 -18.25 13.77
N ARG A 189 20.69 -17.58 14.54
CA ARG A 189 20.29 -16.39 15.34
C ARG A 189 19.73 -15.27 14.47
N ARG A 190 20.37 -14.94 13.35
CA ARG A 190 19.88 -13.91 12.41
C ARG A 190 18.53 -14.26 11.81
N MET A 191 18.34 -15.53 11.46
CA MET A 191 17.07 -16.00 10.90
C MET A 191 15.95 -15.93 11.94
N VAL A 192 16.22 -16.36 13.18
CA VAL A 192 15.28 -16.25 14.30
C VAL A 192 14.93 -14.79 14.59
N THR A 193 15.91 -13.88 14.64
CA THR A 193 15.63 -12.45 14.87
C THR A 193 14.80 -11.85 13.75
N LEU A 194 15.09 -12.19 12.49
CA LEU A 194 14.36 -11.67 11.34
C LEU A 194 12.91 -12.17 11.30
N LEU A 195 12.71 -13.46 11.58
CA LEU A 195 11.37 -14.04 11.71
C LEU A 195 10.60 -13.41 12.88
N ALA A 196 11.23 -13.21 14.03
CA ALA A 196 10.61 -12.54 15.17
C ALA A 196 10.20 -11.10 14.84
N THR A 197 11.05 -10.33 14.16
CA THR A 197 10.72 -8.95 13.75
C THR A 197 9.55 -8.91 12.77
N VAL A 198 9.53 -9.81 11.78
CA VAL A 198 8.43 -9.87 10.79
C VAL A 198 7.13 -10.31 11.46
N GLY A 199 7.17 -11.32 12.33
CA GLY A 199 6.00 -11.77 13.07
C GLY A 199 5.41 -10.69 13.97
N THR A 200 6.28 -9.93 14.66
CA THR A 200 5.84 -8.81 15.51
C THR A 200 5.17 -7.71 14.68
N LEU A 201 5.73 -7.35 13.52
CA LEU A 201 5.13 -6.36 12.63
C LEU A 201 3.76 -6.80 12.10
N ALA A 202 3.62 -8.07 11.71
CA ALA A 202 2.36 -8.62 11.23
C ALA A 202 1.26 -8.56 12.31
N LEU A 203 1.60 -8.84 13.58
CA LEU A 203 0.67 -8.73 14.70
C LEU A 203 0.20 -7.28 14.93
N VAL A 204 1.11 -6.31 14.86
CA VAL A 204 0.75 -4.88 14.99
C VAL A 204 -0.19 -4.46 13.86
N VAL A 205 0.12 -4.83 12.62
CA VAL A 205 -0.72 -4.52 11.46
C VAL A 205 -2.12 -5.16 11.62
N ALA A 206 -2.18 -6.43 12.00
CA ALA A 206 -3.45 -7.12 12.25
C ALA A 206 -4.27 -6.45 13.37
N ALA A 207 -3.62 -6.01 14.45
CA ALA A 207 -4.29 -5.28 15.53
C ALA A 207 -4.84 -3.93 15.07
N VAL A 208 -4.09 -3.18 14.27
CA VAL A 208 -4.53 -1.89 13.70
C VAL A 208 -5.72 -2.08 12.76
N PHE A 209 -5.65 -3.03 11.82
CA PHE A 209 -6.77 -3.33 10.93
C PHE A 209 -7.99 -3.87 11.69
N GLY A 210 -7.78 -4.70 12.71
CA GLY A 210 -8.84 -5.16 13.60
C GLY A 210 -9.54 -4.00 14.32
N TYR A 211 -8.77 -3.06 14.86
CA TYR A 211 -9.30 -1.85 15.49
C TYR A 211 -10.13 -1.00 14.53
N PHE A 212 -9.60 -0.69 13.34
CA PHE A 212 -10.34 0.07 12.33
C PHE A 212 -11.60 -0.65 11.86
N GLY A 213 -11.55 -1.98 11.70
CA GLY A 213 -12.72 -2.78 11.34
C GLY A 213 -13.84 -2.73 12.39
N VAL A 214 -13.48 -2.77 13.69
CA VAL A 214 -14.46 -2.60 14.78
C VAL A 214 -15.04 -1.19 14.78
N LYS A 215 -14.19 -0.16 14.61
CA LYS A 215 -14.63 1.23 14.59
C LYS A 215 -15.59 1.51 13.43
N ALA A 216 -15.28 1.02 12.23
CA ALA A 216 -16.16 1.15 11.06
C ALA A 216 -17.53 0.50 11.27
N ARG A 217 -17.58 -0.66 11.97
CA ARG A 217 -18.86 -1.31 12.33
C ARG A 217 -19.67 -0.50 13.33
N GLN A 218 -19.01 0.14 14.30
CA GLN A 218 -19.70 1.00 15.27
C GLN A 218 -20.30 2.24 14.60
N GLU A 219 -19.56 2.89 13.72
CA GLU A 219 -20.05 4.06 12.97
C GLU A 219 -21.25 3.68 12.08
N GLY A 220 -21.20 2.54 11.36
CA GLY A 220 -22.35 2.04 10.59
C GLY A 220 -23.55 1.64 11.44
N ALA A 221 -23.34 1.04 12.61
CA ALA A 221 -24.41 0.69 13.55
C ALA A 221 -25.07 1.94 14.17
N ILE A 222 -24.32 3.01 14.39
CA ILE A 222 -24.86 4.29 14.90
C ILE A 222 -25.72 4.96 13.83
N ALA A 223 -25.25 5.02 12.57
CA ALA A 223 -26.00 5.63 11.47
C ALA A 223 -27.34 4.91 11.22
N THR A 224 -27.32 3.57 11.21
CA THR A 224 -28.55 2.76 11.04
C THR A 224 -29.51 2.92 12.22
N ARG A 225 -29.01 2.98 13.46
CA ARG A 225 -29.84 3.20 14.65
C ARG A 225 -30.46 4.60 14.68
N GLN A 226 -29.72 5.62 14.27
CA GLN A 226 -30.24 6.98 14.13
C GLN A 226 -31.33 7.04 13.05
N ALA A 227 -31.12 6.38 11.91
CA ALA A 227 -32.14 6.28 10.86
C ALA A 227 -33.41 5.54 11.33
N GLN A 228 -33.27 4.43 12.06
CA GLN A 228 -34.41 3.69 12.61
C GLN A 228 -35.18 4.50 13.66
N LEU A 229 -34.48 5.19 14.56
CA LEU A 229 -35.14 6.06 15.55
C LEU A 229 -35.84 7.24 14.87
N GLY A 230 -35.23 7.84 13.84
CA GLY A 230 -35.85 8.87 13.02
C GLY A 230 -37.12 8.39 12.33
N ALA A 231 -37.07 7.21 11.70
CA ALA A 231 -38.23 6.58 11.06
C ALA A 231 -39.35 6.27 12.07
N GLU A 232 -39.02 5.70 13.23
CA GLU A 232 -39.99 5.39 14.28
C GLU A 232 -40.63 6.66 14.85
N MET A 233 -39.84 7.71 15.10
CA MET A 233 -40.33 9.01 15.55
C MET A 233 -41.26 9.64 14.50
N ALA A 234 -40.88 9.60 13.22
CA ALA A 234 -41.71 10.06 12.12
C ALA A 234 -43.04 9.31 12.09
N THR A 235 -43.03 7.97 12.10
CA THR A 235 -44.26 7.17 12.12
C THR A 235 -45.14 7.54 13.30
N ARG A 236 -44.60 7.71 14.52
CA ARG A 236 -45.40 8.11 15.69
C ARG A 236 -46.03 9.50 15.51
N ILE A 237 -45.28 10.48 14.98
CA ILE A 237 -45.80 11.82 14.72
C ILE A 237 -46.95 11.76 13.69
N PHE A 238 -46.75 11.13 12.53
CA PHE A 238 -47.77 11.13 11.48
C PHE A 238 -48.99 10.26 11.78
N THR A 239 -48.84 9.16 12.53
CA THR A 239 -49.94 8.22 12.77
C THR A 239 -50.65 8.45 14.10
N GLN A 240 -49.93 8.84 15.15
CA GLN A 240 -50.51 8.93 16.50
C GLN A 240 -50.91 10.35 16.86
N LEU A 241 -50.18 11.38 16.40
CA LEU A 241 -50.45 12.76 16.77
C LEU A 241 -51.88 13.20 16.39
N PRO A 242 -52.39 12.95 15.17
CA PRO A 242 -53.76 13.32 14.81
C PRO A 242 -54.81 12.65 15.69
N GLY A 243 -54.63 11.34 15.96
CA GLY A 243 -55.54 10.57 16.81
C GLY A 243 -55.62 11.09 18.24
N HIS A 244 -54.50 11.55 18.80
CA HIS A 244 -54.49 12.13 20.16
C HIS A 244 -55.28 13.43 20.24
N PHE A 245 -55.30 14.25 19.18
CA PHE A 245 -56.00 15.54 19.17
C PHE A 245 -57.36 15.49 18.47
N ALA A 246 -57.83 14.33 18.02
CA ALA A 246 -59.09 14.17 17.28
C ALA A 246 -60.33 14.69 18.04
N HIS A 247 -60.26 14.76 19.38
CA HIS A 247 -61.33 15.26 20.24
C HIS A 247 -61.36 16.79 20.39
N LEU A 248 -60.34 17.49 19.86
CA LEU A 248 -60.19 18.95 19.93
C LEU A 248 -60.17 19.52 18.50
N PRO A 249 -61.33 19.86 17.92
CA PRO A 249 -61.40 20.38 16.55
C PRO A 249 -60.59 21.67 16.36
N ASP A 250 -60.53 22.52 17.38
CA ASP A 250 -59.75 23.77 17.35
C ASP A 250 -58.23 23.54 17.27
N ALA A 251 -57.74 22.34 17.61
CA ALA A 251 -56.33 21.98 17.52
C ALA A 251 -55.92 21.45 16.14
N ALA A 252 -56.87 21.18 15.24
CA ALA A 252 -56.61 20.52 13.95
C ALA A 252 -55.62 21.31 13.07
N ALA A 253 -55.76 22.64 12.98
CA ALA A 253 -54.86 23.48 12.19
C ALA A 253 -53.42 23.48 12.73
N ILE A 254 -53.26 23.44 14.06
CA ILE A 254 -51.94 23.39 14.71
C ILE A 254 -51.29 22.03 14.44
N VAL A 255 -52.06 20.94 14.56
CA VAL A 255 -51.58 19.58 14.27
C VAL A 255 -51.16 19.47 12.80
N ASP A 256 -51.98 19.95 11.86
CA ASP A 256 -51.65 19.93 10.43
C ASP A 256 -50.36 20.69 10.14
N SER A 257 -50.21 21.91 10.65
CA SER A 257 -48.98 22.69 10.49
C SER A 257 -47.73 21.98 11.05
N ALA A 258 -47.87 21.28 12.18
CA ALA A 258 -46.78 20.51 12.79
C ALA A 258 -46.42 19.27 11.95
N LEU A 259 -47.40 18.62 11.33
CA LEU A 259 -47.16 17.50 10.43
C LEU A 259 -46.45 17.94 9.15
N LEU A 260 -46.89 19.04 8.53
CA LEU A 260 -46.26 19.60 7.32
C LEU A 260 -44.81 20.00 7.59
N GLY A 261 -44.54 20.69 8.70
CA GLY A 261 -43.17 21.04 9.10
C GLY A 261 -42.29 19.81 9.41
N SER A 262 -42.87 18.77 10.01
CA SER A 262 -42.16 17.49 10.21
C SER A 262 -41.82 16.81 8.88
N LEU A 263 -42.73 16.89 7.90
CA LEU A 263 -42.55 16.29 6.58
C LEU A 263 -41.51 17.05 5.75
N ASP A 264 -41.47 18.38 5.85
CA ASP A 264 -40.42 19.21 5.27
C ASP A 264 -39.02 18.78 5.73
N THR A 265 -38.88 18.54 7.04
CA THR A 265 -37.61 18.15 7.66
C THR A 265 -37.18 16.76 7.19
N LEU A 266 -38.14 15.84 7.04
CA LEU A 266 -37.90 14.48 6.56
C LEU A 266 -37.58 14.40 5.08
N LEU A 267 -38.16 15.28 4.25
CA LEU A 267 -37.86 15.38 2.83
C LEU A 267 -36.57 16.18 2.55
N ALA A 268 -36.02 16.90 3.54
CA ALA A 268 -34.79 17.68 3.41
C ALA A 268 -33.53 16.88 3.80
N GLY A 269 -33.63 16.03 4.83
CA GLY A 269 -32.64 14.97 5.05
C GLY A 269 -32.97 13.78 4.15
N GLU A 270 -32.00 12.97 3.71
CA GLU A 270 -32.25 11.71 3.00
C GLU A 270 -32.90 10.66 3.95
N GLY A 271 -34.05 11.00 4.53
CA GLY A 271 -34.64 10.34 5.68
C GLY A 271 -35.25 8.99 5.30
N ALA A 272 -34.77 7.93 5.94
CA ALA A 272 -35.49 6.66 6.00
C ALA A 272 -36.84 6.88 6.70
N GLY A 273 -37.92 6.34 6.13
CA GLY A 273 -39.26 6.35 6.76
C GLY A 273 -40.39 6.95 5.92
N LEU A 274 -40.08 7.58 4.77
CA LEU A 274 -41.11 8.09 3.86
C LEU A 274 -42.06 6.99 3.35
N GLU A 275 -41.53 5.78 3.13
CA GLU A 275 -42.30 4.59 2.73
C GLU A 275 -43.36 4.16 3.76
N LEU A 276 -43.23 4.61 5.00
CA LEU A 276 -44.12 4.27 6.12
C LEU A 276 -45.18 5.35 6.38
N ILE A 277 -45.13 6.48 5.66
CA ILE A 277 -46.06 7.60 5.82
C ILE A 277 -47.09 7.55 4.68
N ASP A 278 -48.37 7.52 5.03
CA ASP A 278 -49.44 7.71 4.05
C ASP A 278 -49.54 9.20 3.68
N LEU A 279 -48.76 9.59 2.67
CA LEU A 279 -48.77 10.94 2.12
C LEU A 279 -50.15 11.36 1.61
N GLY A 280 -50.97 10.41 1.14
CA GLY A 280 -52.33 10.66 0.69
C GLY A 280 -53.20 11.25 1.79
N THR A 281 -53.08 10.69 2.99
CA THR A 281 -53.81 11.17 4.18
C THR A 281 -53.22 12.45 4.74
N VAL A 282 -51.90 12.56 4.85
CA VAL A 282 -51.22 13.73 5.44
C VAL A 282 -51.35 14.98 4.56
N LEU A 283 -51.31 14.82 3.24
CA LEU A 283 -51.38 15.93 2.28
C LEU A 283 -52.78 16.10 1.69
N ALA A 284 -53.81 15.51 2.31
CA ALA A 284 -55.19 15.75 1.93
C ALA A 284 -55.57 17.22 2.16
N VAL A 285 -56.30 17.82 1.22
CA VAL A 285 -56.79 19.19 1.34
C VAL A 285 -58.02 19.20 2.24
N ALA A 286 -57.96 19.97 3.32
CA ALA A 286 -59.09 20.21 4.21
C ALA A 286 -59.80 21.53 3.85
N ASN A 287 -61.08 21.63 4.16
CA ASN A 287 -61.86 22.86 3.94
C ASN A 287 -61.35 24.07 4.78
N THR A 288 -60.52 23.81 5.79
CA THR A 288 -59.90 24.81 6.65
C THR A 288 -58.51 25.23 6.17
N ASP A 289 -57.98 24.60 5.11
CA ASP A 289 -56.68 24.93 4.58
C ASP A 289 -56.70 26.31 3.92
N SER A 290 -55.66 27.09 4.18
CA SER A 290 -55.43 28.33 3.45
C SER A 290 -54.90 28.02 2.05
N ASP A 291 -55.06 28.95 1.10
CA ASP A 291 -54.52 28.81 -0.25
C ASP A 291 -53.01 28.52 -0.24
N ALA A 292 -52.28 29.16 0.68
CA ALA A 292 -50.84 28.92 0.90
C ALA A 292 -50.54 27.51 1.42
N THR A 293 -51.41 26.95 2.27
CA THR A 293 -51.31 25.57 2.77
C THR A 293 -51.51 24.56 1.64
N VAL A 294 -52.47 24.82 0.74
CA VAL A 294 -52.71 23.97 -0.43
C VAL A 294 -51.49 23.95 -1.36
N VAL A 295 -50.90 25.12 -1.63
CA VAL A 295 -49.66 25.24 -2.41
C VAL A 295 -48.49 24.50 -1.73
N HIS A 296 -48.33 24.64 -0.41
CA HIS A 296 -47.28 23.95 0.35
C HIS A 296 -47.45 22.41 0.33
N LYS A 297 -48.68 21.90 0.42
CA LYS A 297 -48.98 20.47 0.22
C LYS A 297 -48.58 20.01 -1.19
N GLY A 298 -48.79 20.83 -2.21
CA GLY A 298 -48.28 20.61 -3.57
C GLY A 298 -46.74 20.51 -3.63
N ALA A 299 -46.03 21.41 -2.94
CA ALA A 299 -44.57 21.40 -2.80
C ALA A 299 -44.06 20.05 -2.27
N LEU A 300 -44.69 19.59 -1.19
CA LEU A 300 -44.33 18.34 -0.52
C LEU A 300 -44.61 17.12 -1.41
N TRP A 301 -45.72 17.08 -2.15
CA TRP A 301 -45.98 16.04 -3.14
C TRP A 301 -44.92 15.98 -4.22
N ARG A 302 -44.48 17.14 -4.71
CA ARG A 302 -43.45 17.23 -5.74
C ARG A 302 -42.10 16.74 -5.22
N ARG A 303 -41.71 17.14 -4.01
CA ARG A 303 -40.47 16.68 -3.34
C ARG A 303 -40.50 15.19 -3.02
N ALA A 304 -41.66 14.63 -2.71
CA ALA A 304 -41.87 13.20 -2.54
C ALA A 304 -41.90 12.40 -3.86
N GLY A 305 -41.67 13.05 -5.01
CA GLY A 305 -41.60 12.37 -6.31
C GLY A 305 -42.97 12.09 -6.96
N ASN A 306 -44.05 12.76 -6.52
CA ASN A 306 -45.39 12.63 -7.08
C ASN A 306 -45.86 13.96 -7.72
N PRO A 307 -45.26 14.35 -8.85
CA PRO A 307 -45.50 15.66 -9.47
C PRO A 307 -46.93 15.85 -10.00
N GLN A 308 -47.63 14.77 -10.36
CA GLN A 308 -49.03 14.85 -10.83
C GLN A 308 -49.97 15.34 -9.71
N ASN A 309 -49.79 14.83 -8.49
CA ASN A 309 -50.54 15.29 -7.32
C ASN A 309 -50.19 16.74 -6.97
N ALA A 310 -48.93 17.14 -7.18
CA ALA A 310 -48.49 18.51 -6.94
C ALA A 310 -49.14 19.52 -7.89
N LEU A 311 -49.22 19.20 -9.18
CA LEU A 311 -49.79 20.09 -10.20
C LEU A 311 -51.25 20.45 -9.89
N ALA A 312 -52.07 19.47 -9.55
CA ALA A 312 -53.47 19.69 -9.19
C ALA A 312 -53.63 20.64 -7.98
N LEU A 313 -52.74 20.53 -6.99
CA LEU A 313 -52.76 21.40 -5.82
C LEU A 313 -52.23 22.80 -6.09
N TYR A 314 -51.22 22.93 -6.97
CA TYR A 314 -50.78 24.26 -7.40
C TYR A 314 -51.87 24.98 -8.18
N GLU A 315 -52.54 24.30 -9.12
CA GLU A 315 -53.67 24.86 -9.85
C GLU A 315 -54.76 25.31 -8.87
N GLN A 316 -55.20 24.42 -7.97
CA GLN A 316 -56.21 24.75 -6.97
C GLN A 316 -55.81 25.93 -6.08
N GLY A 317 -54.61 25.89 -5.49
CA GLY A 317 -54.16 26.88 -4.51
C GLY A 317 -53.91 28.26 -5.14
N PHE A 318 -53.26 28.31 -6.31
CA PHE A 318 -52.97 29.58 -6.97
C PHE A 318 -54.22 30.21 -7.61
N THR A 319 -55.15 29.41 -8.14
CA THR A 319 -56.45 29.94 -8.60
C THR A 319 -57.25 30.51 -7.42
N ALA A 320 -57.27 29.83 -6.27
CA ALA A 320 -57.95 30.33 -5.07
C ALA A 320 -57.31 31.63 -4.54
N ALA A 321 -55.98 31.74 -4.62
CA ALA A 321 -55.24 32.96 -4.30
C ALA A 321 -55.45 34.11 -5.31
N GLY A 322 -56.22 33.89 -6.39
CA GLY A 322 -56.57 34.92 -7.37
C GLY A 322 -55.52 35.15 -8.45
N LEU A 323 -54.62 34.19 -8.70
CA LEU A 323 -53.65 34.28 -9.78
C LEU A 323 -54.34 34.16 -11.15
N ASP A 324 -54.01 35.06 -12.07
CA ASP A 324 -54.55 35.06 -13.43
C ASP A 324 -54.04 33.86 -14.26
N ASP A 325 -54.86 33.38 -15.18
CA ASP A 325 -54.59 32.24 -16.07
C ASP A 325 -53.38 32.51 -16.97
N SER A 326 -53.13 33.79 -17.30
CA SER A 326 -51.95 34.24 -18.03
C SER A 326 -50.62 33.94 -17.32
N LEU A 327 -50.65 33.76 -15.99
CA LEU A 327 -49.49 33.49 -15.14
C LEU A 327 -49.47 32.04 -14.63
N LEU A 328 -50.65 31.47 -14.40
CA LEU A 328 -50.80 30.09 -13.93
C LEU A 328 -50.46 29.08 -15.02
N SER A 329 -50.96 29.29 -16.25
CA SER A 329 -50.77 28.33 -17.33
C SER A 329 -49.30 28.13 -17.76
N PRO A 330 -48.43 29.17 -17.84
CA PRO A 330 -47.01 28.96 -18.11
C PRO A 330 -46.30 28.24 -16.97
N PHE A 331 -46.62 28.57 -15.71
CA PHE A 331 -46.05 27.91 -14.54
C PHE A 331 -46.36 26.40 -14.53
N LEU A 332 -47.62 26.01 -14.72
CA LEU A 332 -48.02 24.60 -14.75
C LEU A 332 -47.34 23.84 -15.91
N ALA A 333 -47.25 24.46 -17.09
CA ALA A 333 -46.58 23.88 -18.25
C ALA A 333 -45.07 23.65 -18.01
N ASP A 334 -44.38 24.56 -17.33
CA ASP A 334 -42.98 24.40 -16.97
C ASP A 334 -42.79 23.32 -15.88
N MET A 335 -43.72 23.24 -14.93
CA MET A 335 -43.72 22.19 -13.90
C MET A 335 -43.92 20.79 -14.47
N GLU A 336 -44.75 20.64 -15.50
CA GLU A 336 -44.92 19.40 -16.27
C GLU A 336 -43.66 19.06 -17.07
N ALA A 337 -43.04 20.04 -17.73
CA ALA A 337 -41.84 19.83 -18.53
C ALA A 337 -40.62 19.42 -17.67
N LEU A 338 -40.46 20.02 -16.50
CA LEU A 338 -39.45 19.60 -15.51
C LEU A 338 -39.63 18.15 -15.06
N THR A 339 -40.89 17.76 -14.86
CA THR A 339 -41.24 16.38 -14.53
C THR A 339 -40.83 15.42 -15.63
N ALA A 340 -41.14 15.74 -16.88
CA ALA A 340 -40.81 14.90 -18.04
C ALA A 340 -39.30 14.75 -18.27
N THR A 341 -38.50 15.74 -17.88
CA THR A 341 -37.03 15.74 -18.03
C THR A 341 -36.29 15.17 -16.81
N GLY A 342 -37.00 14.84 -15.73
CA GLY A 342 -36.41 14.36 -14.48
C GLY A 342 -35.60 15.41 -13.71
N GLN A 343 -35.64 16.67 -14.14
CA GLN A 343 -34.99 17.78 -13.45
C GLN A 343 -35.98 18.39 -12.45
N ASN A 344 -35.75 18.21 -11.15
CA ASN A 344 -36.64 18.71 -10.12
C ASN A 344 -35.81 19.33 -8.97
N PRO A 345 -35.55 20.65 -8.98
CA PRO A 345 -34.80 21.28 -7.89
C PRO A 345 -35.56 21.16 -6.56
N ALA A 346 -34.83 20.96 -5.46
CA ALA A 346 -35.40 20.71 -4.14
C ALA A 346 -36.28 21.86 -3.59
N GLY A 347 -36.06 23.08 -4.09
CA GLY A 347 -36.97 24.22 -3.99
C GLY A 347 -36.53 25.33 -4.93
N TYR A 348 -37.48 26.18 -5.30
CA TYR A 348 -37.25 27.24 -6.28
C TYR A 348 -38.24 28.39 -6.10
N LEU A 349 -37.84 29.58 -6.54
CA LEU A 349 -38.76 30.69 -6.72
C LEU A 349 -39.04 30.87 -8.20
N TYR A 350 -40.32 30.90 -8.56
CA TYR A 350 -40.74 31.08 -9.95
C TYR A 350 -40.97 32.57 -10.23
N TYR A 351 -40.17 33.12 -11.15
CA TYR A 351 -40.25 34.53 -11.49
C TYR A 351 -41.35 34.78 -12.53
N LEU A 352 -42.40 35.50 -12.12
CA LEU A 352 -43.66 35.59 -12.89
C LEU A 352 -43.74 36.78 -13.84
N PHE A 353 -43.06 37.88 -13.53
CA PHE A 353 -43.21 39.13 -14.24
C PHE A 353 -41.88 39.62 -14.75
N ARG A 354 -41.91 40.63 -15.61
CA ARG A 354 -40.71 41.35 -16.04
C ARG A 354 -40.92 42.81 -15.70
N ASP A 355 -40.55 43.20 -14.49
CA ASP A 355 -40.73 44.59 -14.03
C ASP A 355 -39.44 45.32 -13.66
N ASP A 356 -38.26 44.70 -13.77
CA ASP A 356 -36.98 45.39 -13.52
C ASP A 356 -36.10 45.49 -14.76
N ALA A 357 -35.81 46.73 -15.17
CA ALA A 357 -34.93 47.06 -16.30
C ALA A 357 -33.44 46.70 -16.06
N ASP A 358 -33.05 46.44 -14.80
CA ASP A 358 -31.66 46.21 -14.38
C ASP A 358 -31.36 44.76 -13.93
N SER A 359 -32.25 43.79 -14.18
CA SER A 359 -32.00 42.38 -13.86
C SER A 359 -31.79 41.52 -15.12
N SER A 360 -30.85 40.57 -15.09
CA SER A 360 -30.66 39.55 -16.14
C SER A 360 -31.70 38.42 -16.09
N LEU A 361 -32.71 38.55 -15.20
CA LEU A 361 -33.79 37.61 -15.00
C LEU A 361 -34.88 37.75 -16.08
N GLN A 362 -35.44 36.62 -16.47
CA GLN A 362 -36.50 36.50 -17.46
C GLN A 362 -37.74 35.86 -16.82
N ALA A 363 -38.93 36.30 -17.20
CA ALA A 363 -40.15 35.64 -16.75
C ALA A 363 -40.09 34.13 -17.11
N GLY A 364 -40.44 33.27 -16.14
CA GLY A 364 -40.25 31.82 -16.21
C GLY A 364 -38.94 31.32 -15.59
N ASP A 365 -38.04 32.21 -15.17
CA ASP A 365 -36.83 31.81 -14.45
C ASP A 365 -37.15 31.21 -13.08
N MET A 366 -36.50 30.08 -12.79
CA MET A 366 -36.58 29.43 -11.48
C MET A 366 -35.28 29.64 -10.72
N LEU A 367 -35.32 30.45 -9.67
CA LEU A 367 -34.15 30.68 -8.82
C LEU A 367 -34.01 29.48 -7.88
N ILE A 368 -32.83 28.84 -7.86
CA ILE A 368 -32.59 27.59 -7.12
C ILE A 368 -31.47 27.69 -6.07
N ALA A 369 -30.63 28.75 -6.11
CA ALA A 369 -29.63 29.03 -5.08
C ALA A 369 -29.17 30.49 -5.09
N LEU A 370 -28.74 30.98 -3.92
CA LEU A 370 -28.06 32.27 -3.73
C LEU A 370 -26.66 32.05 -3.14
N ASN A 371 -25.62 32.63 -3.73
CA ASN A 371 -24.22 32.49 -3.31
C ASN A 371 -23.79 31.03 -3.05
N GLY A 372 -24.23 30.13 -3.92
CA GLY A 372 -23.95 28.69 -3.80
C GLY A 372 -24.78 27.95 -2.74
N GLN A 373 -25.67 28.64 -2.02
CA GLN A 373 -26.58 28.04 -1.04
C GLN A 373 -27.97 27.85 -1.66
N SER A 374 -28.39 26.59 -1.80
CA SER A 374 -29.75 26.25 -2.20
C SER A 374 -30.75 26.58 -1.09
N PHE A 375 -31.98 26.88 -1.51
CA PHE A 375 -33.11 27.09 -0.62
C PHE A 375 -34.28 26.19 -1.06
N ASP A 376 -35.02 25.74 -0.07
CA ASP A 376 -36.13 24.78 -0.19
C ASP A 376 -37.47 25.39 0.21
N THR A 377 -37.47 26.65 0.67
CA THR A 377 -38.65 27.41 1.09
C THR A 377 -38.45 28.89 0.82
N ALA A 378 -39.56 29.62 0.62
CA ALA A 378 -39.54 31.08 0.52
C ALA A 378 -38.95 31.75 1.78
N GLN A 379 -39.18 31.18 2.97
CA GLN A 379 -38.62 31.68 4.22
C GLN A 379 -37.09 31.56 4.27
N ARG A 380 -36.54 30.43 3.80
CA ARG A 380 -35.08 30.25 3.73
C ARG A 380 -34.46 31.18 2.70
N TYR A 381 -35.09 31.38 1.55
CA TYR A 381 -34.69 32.40 0.58
C TYR A 381 -34.62 33.79 1.22
N GLN A 382 -35.68 34.22 1.92
CA GLN A 382 -35.73 35.51 2.60
C GLN A 382 -34.63 35.63 3.67
N THR A 383 -34.34 34.55 4.39
CA THR A 383 -33.25 34.52 5.38
C THR A 383 -31.88 34.70 4.71
N LEU A 384 -31.63 34.01 3.60
CA LEU A 384 -30.39 34.16 2.80
C LEU A 384 -30.24 35.59 2.26
N LEU A 385 -31.34 36.16 1.77
CA LEU A 385 -31.39 37.51 1.22
C LEU A 385 -31.20 38.61 2.29
N ASN A 386 -31.70 38.38 3.51
CA ASN A 386 -31.55 39.31 4.64
C ASN A 386 -30.18 39.24 5.31
N ASN A 387 -29.49 38.09 5.20
CA ASN A 387 -28.12 37.94 5.69
C ASN A 387 -27.08 38.59 4.76
N ALA A 388 -27.45 38.91 3.52
CA ALA A 388 -26.61 39.66 2.60
C ALA A 388 -26.54 41.15 2.96
N LEU A 389 -25.42 41.80 2.61
CA LEU A 389 -25.30 43.25 2.75
C LEU A 389 -26.33 43.96 1.83
N PRO A 390 -26.88 45.13 2.23
CA PRO A 390 -27.89 45.85 1.44
C PRO A 390 -27.46 46.12 -0.01
N ASP A 391 -26.23 46.59 -0.22
CA ASP A 391 -25.69 46.91 -1.56
C ASP A 391 -25.00 45.71 -2.25
N ALA A 392 -25.21 44.49 -1.74
CA ALA A 392 -24.53 43.31 -2.27
C ALA A 392 -25.07 42.93 -3.66
N VAL A 393 -24.16 42.51 -4.54
CA VAL A 393 -24.49 41.75 -5.74
C VAL A 393 -24.37 40.27 -5.38
N LEU A 394 -25.47 39.52 -5.58
CA LEU A 394 -25.57 38.11 -5.21
C LEU A 394 -25.44 37.24 -6.45
N GLN A 395 -24.71 36.14 -6.32
CA GLN A 395 -24.65 35.11 -7.34
C GLN A 395 -25.91 34.25 -7.27
N VAL A 396 -26.75 34.31 -8.29
CA VAL A 396 -28.01 33.58 -8.38
C VAL A 396 -27.85 32.43 -9.35
N ARG A 397 -28.18 31.21 -8.91
CA ARG A 397 -28.32 30.07 -9.83
C ARG A 397 -29.76 29.98 -10.27
N ILE A 398 -29.95 29.92 -11.59
CA ILE A 398 -31.26 29.96 -12.24
C ILE A 398 -31.42 28.72 -13.10
N LEU A 399 -32.58 28.08 -13.04
CA LEU A 399 -32.99 27.06 -14.00
C LEU A 399 -33.95 27.73 -14.98
N ARG A 400 -33.58 27.74 -16.27
CA ARG A 400 -34.33 28.41 -17.34
C ARG A 400 -34.68 27.43 -18.43
N ARG A 401 -35.92 27.52 -18.93
CA ARG A 401 -36.38 26.73 -20.08
C ARG A 401 -35.76 27.23 -21.37
N ASP A 402 -35.21 26.32 -22.17
CA ASP A 402 -34.63 26.62 -23.46
C ASP A 402 -35.66 26.51 -24.60
N ASN A 403 -35.28 26.99 -25.78
CA ASN A 403 -36.12 26.97 -26.99
C ASN A 403 -36.42 25.54 -27.50
N THR A 404 -35.71 24.52 -27.00
CA THR A 404 -35.92 23.11 -27.33
C THR A 404 -36.84 22.40 -26.33
N GLY A 405 -37.32 23.13 -25.31
CA GLY A 405 -38.17 22.62 -24.25
C GLY A 405 -37.42 21.95 -23.09
N GLY A 406 -36.09 21.93 -23.13
CA GLY A 406 -35.22 21.48 -22.03
C GLY A 406 -35.00 22.59 -20.99
N PHE A 407 -34.35 22.23 -19.88
CA PHE A 407 -33.97 23.19 -18.85
C PHE A 407 -32.45 23.22 -18.69
N THR A 408 -31.90 24.43 -18.63
CA THR A 408 -30.46 24.67 -18.47
C THR A 408 -30.22 25.55 -17.25
N VAL A 409 -29.17 25.23 -16.50
CA VAL A 409 -28.76 26.00 -15.32
C VAL A 409 -27.83 27.13 -15.74
N TYR A 410 -28.19 28.36 -15.35
CA TYR A 410 -27.40 29.56 -15.52
C TYR A 410 -26.94 30.09 -14.16
N THR A 411 -25.89 30.91 -14.17
CA THR A 411 -25.42 31.63 -13.00
C THR A 411 -25.29 33.09 -13.37
N GLU A 412 -26.01 33.94 -12.65
CA GLU A 412 -26.13 35.36 -12.91
C GLU A 412 -25.77 36.15 -11.66
N GLU A 413 -25.32 37.39 -11.84
CA GLU A 413 -25.06 38.32 -10.74
C GLU A 413 -26.19 39.34 -10.68
N VAL A 414 -26.96 39.33 -9.59
CA VAL A 414 -28.16 40.16 -9.44
C VAL A 414 -28.04 41.00 -8.16
N PRO A 415 -28.29 42.33 -8.21
CA PRO A 415 -28.34 43.16 -7.02
C PRO A 415 -29.36 42.65 -6.01
N ARG A 416 -29.00 42.66 -4.72
CA ARG A 416 -29.85 42.20 -3.62
C ARG A 416 -31.20 42.94 -3.56
N ASP A 417 -31.21 44.23 -3.86
CA ASP A 417 -32.44 45.03 -3.86
C ASP A 417 -33.39 44.66 -5.01
N ALA A 418 -32.86 44.30 -6.18
CA ALA A 418 -33.66 43.76 -7.28
C ALA A 418 -34.28 42.40 -6.90
N LEU A 419 -33.52 41.54 -6.21
CA LEU A 419 -34.02 40.26 -5.68
C LEU A 419 -35.07 40.41 -4.57
N ALA A 420 -35.01 41.50 -3.81
CA ALA A 420 -35.99 41.82 -2.77
C ALA A 420 -37.30 42.40 -3.33
N ALA A 421 -37.24 43.02 -4.52
CA ALA A 421 -38.39 43.61 -5.21
C ALA A 421 -39.19 42.62 -6.06
N LEU A 422 -38.69 41.39 -6.26
CA LEU A 422 -39.36 40.40 -7.11
C LEU A 422 -40.79 40.08 -6.61
N PRO A 423 -41.80 40.10 -7.49
CA PRO A 423 -43.09 39.46 -7.22
C PRO A 423 -42.90 37.95 -7.25
N VAL A 424 -42.74 37.35 -6.07
CA VAL A 424 -42.39 35.93 -5.91
C VAL A 424 -43.65 35.09 -5.69
N MET A 425 -43.88 34.08 -6.55
CA MET A 425 -44.59 32.87 -6.11
C MET A 425 -43.54 31.85 -5.67
N GLY A 426 -43.54 31.59 -4.37
CA GLY A 426 -42.63 30.63 -3.77
C GLY A 426 -43.33 29.30 -3.55
N VAL A 427 -42.63 28.22 -3.91
CA VAL A 427 -42.95 26.85 -3.52
C VAL A 427 -41.75 26.32 -2.74
#